data_AF-A0A7W1BU44-F1
#
_entry.id   AF-A0A7W1BU44-F1
#
_cell.length_a   1.000
_cell.length_b   1.000
_cell.length_c   1.000
_cell.angle_alpha   90.00
_cell.angle_beta   90.00
_cell.angle_gamma   90.00
#
_symmetry.space_group_name_H-M   'P 1'
#
loop_
_entity.id
_entity.type
_entity.pdbx_description
1 polymer ?
#
loop_
_entity_poly.entity_id
_entity_poly.type
_entity_poly.pdbx_seq_one_letter_code
_entity_poly.pdbx_strand_id
1 'polypeptide(L)'
;MIDLATRREPAPITERQREVVLLLAAGCSNEEVGERLGISPRTAKAHCDVLRQKLGVRRRRQIPIAYRLLTGEDPLSPEFGWALAKRSRR
;
A
#
# COMPACT_ATOMS: atom_id res chain seq x y z
N MET A 1 -23.82 -23.73 19.65
CA MET A 1 -23.87 -22.91 18.42
C MET A 1 -22.65 -22.01 18.40
N ILE A 2 -21.60 -22.40 17.67
CA ILE A 2 -20.44 -21.52 17.45
C ILE A 2 -20.84 -20.62 16.28
N ASP A 3 -20.85 -19.31 16.52
CA ASP A 3 -21.11 -18.31 15.50
C ASP A 3 -20.04 -18.43 14.39
N LEU A 4 -20.44 -19.02 13.26
CA LEU A 4 -19.67 -19.08 12.02
C LEU A 4 -19.73 -17.73 11.28
N ALA A 5 -19.59 -16.63 12.01
CA ALA A 5 -19.40 -15.30 11.44
C ALA A 5 -18.11 -15.32 10.62
N THR A 6 -18.29 -15.67 9.35
CA THR A 6 -17.42 -15.53 8.19
C THR A 6 -16.00 -15.12 8.58
N ARG A 7 -15.10 -16.08 8.72
CA ARG A 7 -13.66 -15.82 8.54
C ARG A 7 -13.49 -15.32 7.13
N ARG A 8 -13.72 -14.01 6.93
CA ARG A 8 -13.64 -13.37 5.64
C ARG A 8 -12.16 -13.33 5.33
N GLU A 9 -11.71 -14.28 4.52
CA GLU A 9 -10.40 -14.26 3.90
C GLU A 9 -10.09 -12.82 3.49
N PRO A 10 -8.95 -12.24 3.92
CA PRO A 10 -8.65 -10.85 3.61
C PRO A 10 -8.61 -10.70 2.09
N ALA A 11 -9.51 -9.87 1.56
CA ALA A 11 -9.63 -9.65 0.13
C ALA A 11 -8.25 -9.28 -0.46
N PRO A 12 -7.91 -9.79 -1.66
CA PRO A 12 -6.58 -9.60 -2.24
C PRO A 12 -6.21 -8.12 -2.37
N ILE A 13 -4.91 -7.84 -2.38
CA ILE A 13 -4.41 -6.49 -2.61
C ILE A 13 -4.78 -6.09 -4.04
N THR A 14 -5.54 -5.01 -4.19
CA THR A 14 -5.98 -4.52 -5.51
C THR A 14 -4.84 -3.81 -6.22
N GLU A 15 -4.92 -3.67 -7.54
CA GLU A 15 -3.91 -2.93 -8.32
C GLU A 15 -3.66 -1.52 -7.78
N ARG A 16 -4.73 -0.78 -7.48
CA ARG A 16 -4.62 0.55 -6.88
C ARG A 16 -3.91 0.56 -5.53
N GLN A 17 -4.05 -0.51 -4.75
CA GLN A 17 -3.36 -0.65 -3.48
C GLN A 17 -1.87 -0.97 -3.70
N ARG A 18 -1.51 -1.71 -4.77
CA ARG A 18 -0.11 -1.91 -5.16
C ARG A 18 0.57 -0.59 -5.54
N GLU A 19 -0.10 0.28 -6.29
CA GLU A 19 0.41 1.63 -6.61
C GLU A 19 0.67 2.45 -5.34
N VAL A 20 -0.18 2.34 -4.33
CA VAL A 20 0.06 2.97 -3.03
C VAL A 20 1.28 2.34 -2.33
N VAL A 21 1.43 1.02 -2.33
CA VAL A 21 2.61 0.33 -1.77
C VAL A 21 3.90 0.82 -2.43
N LEU A 22 3.91 0.95 -3.76
CA LEU A 22 5.03 1.47 -4.55
C LEU A 22 5.48 2.85 -4.07
N LEU A 23 4.53 3.79 -3.99
CA LEU A 23 4.82 5.15 -3.58
C LEU A 23 5.26 5.23 -2.11
N LEU A 24 4.68 4.42 -1.23
CA LEU A 24 5.13 4.33 0.16
C LEU A 24 6.55 3.76 0.28
N ALA A 25 6.91 2.77 -0.54
CA ALA A 25 8.25 2.22 -0.60
C ALA A 25 9.26 3.29 -1.06
N ALA A 26 8.85 4.14 -1.99
CA ALA A 26 9.61 5.31 -2.45
C ALA A 26 9.76 6.43 -1.40
N GLY A 27 9.09 6.31 -0.25
CA GLY A 27 9.13 7.29 0.83
C GLY A 27 8.08 8.40 0.74
N CYS A 28 7.13 8.31 -0.19
CA CYS A 28 6.10 9.34 -0.35
C CYS A 28 5.19 9.46 0.88
N SER A 29 4.82 10.70 1.18
CA SER A 29 3.76 11.10 2.11
C SER A 29 2.38 10.83 1.50
N ASN A 30 1.32 10.91 2.31
CA ASN A 30 -0.05 10.78 1.79
C ASN A 30 -0.42 11.91 0.81
N GLU A 31 0.18 13.09 0.96
CA GLU A 31 0.00 14.21 0.04
C GLU A 31 0.60 13.90 -1.32
N GLU A 32 1.86 13.46 -1.36
CA GLU A 32 2.53 13.07 -2.61
C GLU A 32 1.89 11.84 -3.25
N VAL A 33 1.40 10.88 -2.44
CA VAL A 33 0.61 9.76 -2.94
C VAL A 33 -0.68 10.27 -3.59
N GLY A 34 -1.38 11.19 -2.93
CA GLY A 34 -2.61 11.78 -3.46
C GLY A 34 -2.38 12.48 -4.80
N GLU A 35 -1.36 13.35 -4.85
CA GLU A 35 -0.98 14.09 -6.06
C GLU A 35 -0.67 13.15 -7.23
N ARG A 36 0.21 12.16 -7.03
CA ARG A 36 0.65 11.26 -8.11
C ARG A 36 -0.44 10.34 -8.61
N LEU A 37 -1.37 9.99 -7.74
CA LEU A 37 -2.48 9.10 -8.04
C LEU A 37 -3.74 9.87 -8.48
N GLY A 38 -3.77 11.21 -8.40
CA GLY A 38 -4.96 12.00 -8.73
C GLY A 38 -6.12 11.78 -7.74
N ILE A 39 -5.81 11.59 -6.46
CA ILE A 39 -6.79 11.39 -5.37
C ILE A 39 -6.49 12.32 -4.20
N SER A 40 -7.47 12.54 -3.32
CA SER A 40 -7.22 13.36 -2.12
C SER A 40 -6.21 12.70 -1.17
N PRO A 41 -5.44 13.47 -0.38
CA PRO A 41 -4.57 12.92 0.67
C PRO A 41 -5.35 12.09 1.70
N ARG A 42 -6.63 12.43 1.93
CA ARG A 42 -7.55 11.65 2.77
C ARG A 42 -7.83 10.27 2.17
N THR A 43 -8.06 10.19 0.86
CA THR A 43 -8.26 8.92 0.15
C THR A 43 -6.98 8.07 0.16
N ALA A 44 -5.81 8.69 -0.04
CA ALA A 44 -4.52 8.01 0.10
C ALA A 44 -4.35 7.43 1.52
N LYS A 45 -4.69 8.19 2.56
CA LYS A 45 -4.69 7.69 3.94
C LYS A 45 -5.63 6.48 4.11
N ALA A 46 -6.83 6.53 3.53
CA ALA A 46 -7.78 5.42 3.61
C ALA A 46 -7.20 4.14 2.97
N HIS A 47 -6.52 4.25 1.82
CA HIS A 47 -5.78 3.11 1.25
C HIS A 47 -4.70 2.58 2.19
N CYS A 48 -3.91 3.45 2.82
CA CYS A 48 -2.90 3.05 3.81
C CYS A 48 -3.52 2.31 5.02
N ASP A 49 -4.70 2.75 5.49
CA ASP A 49 -5.39 2.12 6.61
C ASP A 49 -5.90 0.73 6.24
N VAL A 50 -6.46 0.56 5.03
CA VAL A 50 -6.88 -0.77 4.52
C VAL A 50 -5.68 -1.68 4.33
N LEU A 51 -4.58 -1.17 3.75
CA LEU A 51 -3.33 -1.93 3.58
C LEU A 51 -2.77 -2.41 4.91
N ARG A 52 -2.76 -1.57 5.94
CA ARG A 52 -2.36 -1.96 7.30
C ARG A 52 -3.19 -3.11 7.85
N GLN A 53 -4.51 -3.06 7.66
CA GLN A 53 -5.41 -4.11 8.12
C GLN A 53 -5.13 -5.42 7.38
N LYS A 54 -5.03 -5.38 6.04
CA LYS A 54 -4.75 -6.56 5.21
C LYS A 54 -3.38 -7.18 5.49
N LEU A 55 -2.37 -6.36 5.72
CA LEU A 55 -0.98 -6.79 5.94
C LEU A 55 -0.65 -7.03 7.43
N GLY A 56 -1.60 -6.82 8.35
CA GLY A 56 -1.40 -7.04 9.78
C GLY A 56 -0.37 -6.10 10.42
N VAL A 57 -0.16 -4.90 9.89
CA VAL A 57 0.86 -3.96 10.39
C VAL A 57 0.30 -2.75 11.11
N ARG A 58 1.01 -2.29 12.14
CA ARG A 58 0.59 -1.17 12.99
C ARG A 58 1.00 0.21 12.48
N ARG A 59 1.95 0.31 11.56
CA ARG A 59 2.51 1.60 11.11
C ARG A 59 2.64 1.60 9.58
N ARG A 60 2.31 2.73 8.94
CA ARG A 60 2.31 2.83 7.45
C ARG A 60 3.67 2.46 6.84
N ARG A 61 4.76 2.84 7.51
CA ARG A 61 6.13 2.55 7.05
C ARG A 61 6.46 1.06 7.00
N GLN A 62 5.66 0.22 7.66
CA GLN A 62 5.82 -1.23 7.62
C GLN A 62 5.08 -1.85 6.42
N ILE A 63 4.24 -1.10 5.70
CA ILE A 63 3.46 -1.60 4.56
C ILE A 63 4.39 -2.18 3.47
N PRO A 64 5.44 -1.50 3.00
CA PRO A 64 6.29 -2.03 1.92
C PRO A 64 6.96 -3.35 2.29
N ILE A 65 7.53 -3.44 3.49
CA ILE A 65 8.20 -4.66 3.96
C ILE A 65 7.18 -5.80 4.17
N ALA A 66 6.00 -5.52 4.73
CA ALA A 66 4.98 -6.54 4.93
C ALA A 66 4.38 -7.03 3.60
N TYR A 67 4.22 -6.14 2.61
CA TYR A 67 3.81 -6.52 1.26
C TYR A 67 4.81 -7.52 0.66
N ARG A 68 6.10 -7.18 0.67
CA ARG A 68 7.17 -8.05 0.15
C ARG A 68 7.20 -9.42 0.83
N LEU A 69 7.04 -9.46 2.15
CA LEU A 69 7.03 -10.72 2.89
C LEU A 69 5.82 -11.58 2.56
N LEU A 70 4.67 -10.97 2.25
CA LEU A 70 3.44 -11.68 1.92
C LEU A 70 3.41 -12.17 0.47
N THR A 71 3.88 -11.35 -0.48
CA THR A 71 3.73 -11.61 -1.92
C THR A 71 5.00 -12.12 -2.59
N GLY A 72 6.17 -11.94 -1.98
CA GLY A 72 7.47 -12.16 -2.61
C GLY A 72 7.89 -11.06 -3.60
N GLU A 73 7.00 -10.12 -3.93
CA GLU A 73 7.28 -9.00 -4.83
C GLU A 73 8.02 -7.89 -4.07
N ASP A 74 9.16 -7.43 -4.59
CA ASP A 74 9.92 -6.34 -3.97
C ASP A 74 9.42 -4.97 -4.46
N PRO A 75 8.77 -4.15 -3.60
CA PRO A 75 8.27 -2.85 -3.99
C PRO A 75 9.36 -1.80 -4.26
N LEU A 76 10.62 -2.14 -4.00
CA LEU A 76 11.79 -1.30 -4.27
C LEU A 76 12.60 -1.76 -5.49
N SER A 77 12.17 -2.82 -6.17
CA SER A 77 12.87 -3.32 -7.36
C SER A 77 12.74 -2.33 -8.52
N PRO A 78 13.78 -2.13 -9.37
CA PRO A 78 13.70 -1.28 -10.55
C PRO A 78 12.62 -1.72 -11.55
N GLU A 79 12.38 -3.03 -11.65
CA GLU A 79 11.35 -3.64 -12.49
C GLU A 79 9.93 -3.36 -11.95
N PHE A 80 9.84 -2.94 -10.70
CA PHE A 80 8.59 -2.78 -9.96
C PHE A 80 8.24 -1.28 -9.86
N GLY A 81 7.55 -0.75 -10.87
CA GLY A 81 6.85 0.54 -10.82
C GLY A 81 7.69 1.79 -10.53
N TRP A 82 9.02 1.71 -10.61
CA TRP A 82 9.97 2.73 -10.19
C TRP A 82 9.78 4.11 -10.84
N ALA A 83 9.28 4.15 -12.08
CA ALA A 83 8.96 5.40 -12.78
C ALA A 83 7.85 6.21 -12.09
N LEU A 84 6.88 5.54 -11.45
CA LEU A 84 5.82 6.16 -10.66
C LEU A 84 6.38 6.73 -9.34
N ALA A 85 7.39 6.07 -8.78
CA ALA A 85 8.04 6.40 -7.50
C ALA A 85 9.02 7.58 -7.55
N LYS A 86 9.63 7.92 -8.69
CA LYS A 86 10.70 8.95 -8.75
C LYS A 86 10.30 10.37 -9.14
N ARG A 87 9.04 10.65 -9.51
CA ARG A 87 8.59 12.02 -9.83
C ARG A 87 8.13 12.80 -8.60
N SER A 88 9.05 13.22 -7.75
CA SER A 88 8.99 14.47 -6.96
C SER A 88 10.17 14.48 -5.98
N ARG A 89 11.27 15.09 -6.40
CA ARG A 89 12.19 15.78 -5.49
C ARG A 89 12.43 17.13 -6.17
N ARG A 90 11.65 18.14 -5.77
CA ARG A 90 12.12 19.52 -5.80
C ARG A 90 12.61 19.86 -4.40
#